data_AF-A0A0D2KIS2-F1
#
_entry.id   AF-A0A0D2KIS2-F1
#
_cell.length_a   1.000
_cell.length_b   1.000
_cell.length_c   1.000
_cell.angle_alpha   90.00
_cell.angle_beta   90.00
_cell.angle_gamma   90.00
#
_symmetry.space_group_name_H-M   'P 1'
#
loop_
_entity.id
_entity.type
_entity.pdbx_description
1 polymer ?
#
loop_
_entity_poly.entity_id
_entity_poly.type
_entity_poly.pdbx_seq_one_letter_code
_entity_poly.pdbx_strand_id
1 'polypeptide(L)'
;MRLWGRRSLEAASRAAEPLPMRCALAKQAMLEAISLSQPQPKVPPELLRFLGKTFCVWQHAVPLLESHTVIFPDETRCFDSLAEMYRLLHEEDAFYGAWRKRCEEPKTRAALSLAQHGQWAGSQNLLGELNQAVSSGAALPSRGEGALWVDQWVNAAKQLNQWDALQEYALAADNNALLADCYWRLSEWDRLRDVLVGGGATHTNKQMTIEPSPQSCLIRTYAALQALDMNSAEQHINAGFQHVLHKWWQLPEQPWSSAAHCVLLQQMQQLVELKESVRPDHAYGDVKDILETWRLRLPNEWDPLLHWQDVLVWRNTVYNVVISAFNKIQVPSHMHQMGYRDKAWSVNRLGTVAAKHGCPELCINVVNNMYGYSAMEVQEAFVKIREQAKAYLAMKDELGAGLNMLNTTNLDYFGAHHQAEIFRLKGVFLQELNDPEAANAALATSLMLWRTCPEAWVSWGQACDAAYERQPAGPQAARYLQYAAHCYLQGVRLGSEEARDLIPRLLLLLSFDDVDGVVGAELQKVVAAGDVPSWVWFTWIPQLLTSLSRPEAPRVKPILKELAQHHPQSVYYWTRVLIISSRQQ
;
A
#
# COMPACT_ATOMS: atom_id res chain seq x y z
N MET A 1 -26.26 2.53 4.79
CA MET A 1 -25.94 2.01 3.44
C MET A 1 -26.91 0.94 2.89
N ARG A 2 -28.20 0.89 3.30
CA ARG A 2 -29.17 -0.14 2.81
C ARG A 2 -30.44 0.38 2.13
N LEU A 3 -30.57 1.68 1.84
CA LEU A 3 -31.85 2.25 1.38
C LEU A 3 -31.82 3.03 0.05
N TRP A 4 -30.67 3.14 -0.61
CA TRP A 4 -30.55 3.85 -1.90
C TRP A 4 -30.50 2.96 -3.15
N GLY A 5 -30.63 1.63 -2.99
CA GLY A 5 -30.57 0.69 -4.11
C GLY A 5 -31.91 0.39 -4.79
N ARG A 6 -33.03 0.30 -4.05
CA ARG A 6 -34.21 -0.39 -4.60
C ARG A 6 -35.03 0.38 -5.65
N ARG A 7 -35.11 1.71 -5.58
CA ARG A 7 -36.04 2.48 -6.45
C ARG A 7 -35.44 2.90 -7.80
N SER A 8 -34.12 3.03 -7.90
CA SER A 8 -33.41 3.28 -9.16
C SER A 8 -33.14 1.99 -9.96
N LEU A 9 -33.03 0.85 -9.26
CA LEU A 9 -32.86 -0.49 -9.86
C LEU A 9 -34.07 -0.97 -10.68
N GLU A 10 -35.31 -0.65 -10.27
CA GLU A 10 -36.51 -1.07 -11.00
C GLU A 10 -36.69 -0.32 -12.34
N ALA A 11 -36.26 0.94 -12.42
CA ALA A 11 -36.40 1.75 -13.63
C ALA A 11 -35.35 1.40 -14.71
N ALA A 12 -34.11 1.07 -14.32
CA ALA A 12 -33.07 0.64 -15.25
C ALA A 12 -33.33 -0.76 -15.84
N SER A 13 -34.06 -1.63 -15.11
CA SER A 13 -34.39 -2.99 -15.57
C SER A 13 -35.37 -3.04 -16.76
N ARG A 14 -36.09 -1.95 -17.05
CA ARG A 14 -37.15 -1.93 -18.08
C ARG A 14 -36.70 -1.39 -19.44
N ALA A 15 -35.49 -0.85 -19.55
CA ALA A 15 -35.01 -0.19 -20.77
C ALA A 15 -33.84 -0.90 -21.50
N ALA A 16 -33.27 -1.96 -20.90
CA ALA A 16 -32.29 -2.80 -21.57
C ALA A 16 -32.98 -4.02 -22.19
N GLU A 17 -32.86 -4.21 -23.50
CA GLU A 17 -33.35 -5.43 -24.16
C GLU A 17 -32.79 -6.69 -23.48
N PRO A 18 -33.63 -7.70 -23.15
CA PRO A 18 -33.25 -8.85 -22.30
C PRO A 18 -32.51 -9.98 -23.04
N LEU A 19 -32.01 -9.75 -24.25
CA LEU A 19 -31.36 -10.77 -25.10
C LEU A 19 -30.05 -11.37 -24.52
N PRO A 20 -29.13 -10.61 -23.86
CA PRO A 20 -27.88 -11.19 -23.38
C PRO A 20 -28.05 -12.12 -22.17
N MET A 21 -28.99 -11.84 -21.25
CA MET A 21 -29.20 -12.67 -20.06
C MET A 21 -29.82 -14.05 -20.38
N ARG A 22 -30.72 -14.14 -21.35
CA ARG A 22 -31.34 -15.43 -21.73
C ARG A 22 -30.33 -16.39 -22.38
N CYS A 23 -29.38 -15.86 -23.16
CA CYS A 23 -28.29 -16.64 -23.74
C CYS A 23 -27.28 -17.10 -22.68
N ALA A 24 -27.07 -16.32 -21.61
CA ALA A 24 -26.16 -16.67 -20.52
C ALA A 24 -26.65 -17.92 -19.76
N LEU A 25 -27.93 -17.99 -19.39
CA LEU A 25 -28.50 -19.15 -18.69
C LEU A 25 -28.38 -20.45 -19.50
N ALA A 26 -28.70 -20.41 -20.80
CA ALA A 26 -28.62 -21.59 -21.65
C ALA A 26 -27.18 -22.10 -21.79
N LYS A 27 -26.21 -21.18 -21.91
CA LYS A 27 -24.78 -21.51 -22.00
C LYS A 27 -24.21 -21.98 -20.67
N GLN A 28 -24.70 -21.42 -19.56
CA GLN A 28 -24.38 -21.88 -18.21
C GLN A 28 -24.85 -23.32 -18.01
N ALA A 29 -26.11 -23.62 -18.31
CA ALA A 29 -26.65 -24.97 -18.22
C ALA A 29 -25.90 -25.96 -19.13
N MET A 30 -25.48 -25.52 -20.33
CA MET A 30 -24.70 -26.37 -21.24
C MET A 30 -23.29 -26.66 -20.70
N LEU A 31 -22.58 -25.67 -20.18
CA LEU A 31 -21.25 -25.87 -19.59
C LEU A 31 -21.31 -26.68 -18.28
N GLU A 32 -22.37 -26.51 -17.50
CA GLU A 32 -22.65 -27.32 -16.32
C GLU A 32 -22.95 -28.78 -16.70
N ALA A 33 -23.75 -29.01 -17.74
CA ALA A 33 -23.98 -30.37 -18.24
C ALA A 33 -22.67 -31.01 -18.73
N ILE A 34 -21.82 -30.24 -19.41
CA ILE A 34 -20.49 -30.69 -19.84
C ILE A 34 -19.61 -31.03 -18.63
N SER A 35 -19.56 -30.18 -17.60
CA SER A 35 -18.72 -30.43 -16.43
C SER A 35 -19.14 -31.67 -15.65
N LEU A 36 -20.44 -31.96 -15.60
CA LEU A 36 -21.01 -33.13 -14.92
C LEU A 36 -20.98 -34.42 -15.76
N SER A 37 -20.78 -34.32 -17.08
CA SER A 37 -20.81 -35.49 -17.97
C SER A 37 -19.61 -36.42 -17.77
N GLN A 38 -19.87 -37.73 -17.84
CA GLN A 38 -18.83 -38.76 -17.83
C GLN A 38 -19.01 -39.71 -19.04
N PRO A 39 -18.01 -39.82 -19.94
CA PRO A 39 -16.75 -39.06 -19.96
C PRO A 39 -16.96 -37.57 -20.31
N GLN A 40 -16.14 -36.69 -19.72
CA GLN A 40 -16.21 -35.25 -19.98
C GLN A 40 -15.75 -34.95 -21.42
N PRO A 41 -16.56 -34.27 -22.26
CA PRO A 41 -16.18 -33.96 -23.63
C PRO A 41 -15.08 -32.91 -23.67
N LYS A 42 -14.08 -33.10 -24.55
CA LYS A 42 -12.98 -32.15 -24.73
C LYS A 42 -13.50 -30.88 -25.40
N VAL A 43 -13.52 -29.77 -24.65
CA VAL A 43 -13.85 -28.43 -25.17
C VAL A 43 -12.56 -27.65 -25.41
N PRO A 44 -12.38 -26.98 -26.56
CA PRO A 44 -11.22 -26.13 -26.80
C PRO A 44 -11.05 -25.05 -25.71
N PRO A 45 -9.83 -24.84 -25.17
CA PRO A 45 -9.62 -23.90 -24.07
C PRO A 45 -9.94 -22.45 -24.44
N GLU A 46 -9.70 -22.05 -25.70
CA GLU A 46 -10.03 -20.71 -26.19
C GLU A 46 -11.53 -20.45 -26.22
N LEU A 47 -12.33 -21.50 -26.48
CA LEU A 47 -13.78 -21.46 -26.45
C LEU A 47 -14.28 -21.36 -25.00
N LEU A 48 -13.71 -22.12 -24.06
CA LEU A 48 -14.04 -22.00 -22.64
C LEU A 48 -13.76 -20.60 -22.10
N ARG A 49 -12.60 -20.02 -22.45
CA ARG A 49 -12.26 -18.63 -22.13
C ARG A 49 -13.29 -17.65 -22.69
N PHE A 50 -13.61 -17.76 -23.98
CA PHE A 50 -14.60 -16.88 -24.63
C PHE A 50 -15.97 -17.00 -23.96
N LEU A 51 -16.44 -18.22 -23.72
CA LEU A 51 -17.73 -18.45 -23.09
C LEU A 51 -17.78 -17.91 -21.65
N GLY A 52 -16.71 -18.12 -20.88
CA GLY A 52 -16.58 -17.63 -19.52
C GLY A 52 -16.68 -16.10 -19.46
N LYS A 53 -15.86 -15.40 -20.26
CA LYS A 53 -15.81 -13.93 -20.29
C LYS A 53 -17.07 -13.28 -20.87
N THR A 54 -17.61 -13.80 -21.97
CA THR A 54 -18.70 -13.14 -22.71
C THR A 54 -20.08 -13.45 -22.13
N PHE A 55 -20.28 -14.63 -21.55
CA PHE A 55 -21.58 -15.07 -21.01
C PHE A 55 -21.59 -15.24 -19.49
N CYS A 56 -20.56 -14.74 -18.80
CA CYS A 56 -20.45 -14.73 -17.34
C CYS A 56 -20.46 -16.13 -16.70
N VAL A 57 -19.97 -17.15 -17.40
CA VAL A 57 -19.95 -18.54 -16.93
C VAL A 57 -18.60 -18.92 -16.31
N TRP A 58 -18.08 -18.04 -15.45
CA TRP A 58 -16.76 -18.17 -14.83
C TRP A 58 -16.63 -19.44 -13.98
N GLN A 59 -17.65 -19.75 -13.19
CA GLN A 59 -17.72 -20.86 -12.25
C GLN A 59 -17.63 -22.25 -12.89
N HIS A 60 -17.90 -22.36 -14.20
CA HIS A 60 -17.73 -23.61 -14.93
C HIS A 60 -16.51 -23.56 -15.85
N ALA A 61 -16.26 -22.43 -16.50
CA ALA A 61 -15.12 -22.27 -17.41
C ALA A 61 -13.78 -22.42 -16.70
N VAL A 62 -13.61 -21.82 -15.51
CA VAL A 62 -12.34 -21.86 -14.77
C VAL A 62 -12.02 -23.29 -14.28
N PRO A 63 -12.92 -24.01 -13.56
CA PRO A 63 -12.62 -25.38 -13.13
C PRO A 63 -12.40 -26.37 -14.29
N LEU A 64 -13.09 -26.17 -15.42
CA LEU A 64 -12.85 -26.97 -16.63
C LEU A 64 -11.44 -26.71 -17.18
N LEU A 65 -11.00 -25.46 -17.24
CA LEU A 65 -9.64 -25.10 -17.65
C LEU A 65 -8.59 -25.63 -16.67
N GLU A 66 -8.83 -25.54 -15.36
CA GLU A 66 -7.96 -26.13 -14.33
C GLU A 66 -7.82 -27.64 -14.53
N SER A 67 -8.94 -28.34 -14.71
CA SER A 67 -8.95 -29.78 -14.99
C SER A 67 -8.18 -30.11 -16.27
N HIS A 68 -8.37 -29.33 -17.33
CA HIS A 68 -7.62 -29.49 -18.59
C HIS A 68 -6.12 -29.30 -18.42
N THR A 69 -5.65 -28.37 -17.58
CA THR A 69 -4.21 -28.19 -17.33
C THR A 69 -3.58 -29.37 -16.57
N VAL A 70 -4.36 -30.09 -15.76
CA VAL A 70 -3.91 -31.33 -15.10
C VAL A 70 -3.90 -32.51 -16.07
N ILE A 71 -4.92 -32.63 -16.94
CA ILE A 71 -5.06 -33.74 -17.89
C ILE A 71 -4.10 -33.59 -19.08
N PHE A 72 -3.87 -32.36 -19.55
CA PHE A 72 -3.03 -32.03 -20.71
C PHE A 72 -1.90 -31.07 -20.30
N PRO A 73 -0.93 -31.51 -19.49
CA PRO A 73 0.12 -30.64 -18.94
C PRO A 73 1.03 -30.03 -20.01
N ASP A 74 1.19 -30.70 -21.15
CA ASP A 74 2.02 -30.24 -22.28
C ASP A 74 1.27 -29.22 -23.18
N GLU A 75 -0.03 -29.01 -22.99
CA GLU A 75 -0.86 -28.15 -23.83
C GLU A 75 -0.85 -26.70 -23.30
N THR A 76 0.14 -25.90 -23.74
CA THR A 76 0.36 -24.50 -23.31
C THR A 76 -0.88 -23.60 -23.47
N ARG A 77 -1.74 -23.87 -24.46
CA ARG A 77 -2.98 -23.13 -24.73
C ARG A 77 -4.00 -23.18 -23.58
N CYS A 78 -4.02 -24.29 -22.84
CA CYS A 78 -4.86 -24.43 -21.64
C CYS A 78 -4.38 -23.46 -20.55
N PHE A 79 -3.07 -23.40 -20.31
CA PHE A 79 -2.47 -22.46 -19.36
C PHE A 79 -2.64 -21.00 -19.80
N ASP A 80 -2.52 -20.67 -21.09
CA ASP A 80 -2.76 -19.30 -21.59
C ASP A 80 -4.20 -18.85 -21.30
N SER A 81 -5.16 -19.71 -21.63
CA SER A 81 -6.58 -19.44 -21.41
C SER A 81 -6.90 -19.32 -19.92
N LEU A 82 -6.33 -20.17 -19.08
CA LEU A 82 -6.51 -20.13 -17.63
C LEU A 82 -5.88 -18.87 -17.00
N ALA A 83 -4.65 -18.54 -17.38
CA ALA A 83 -3.95 -17.35 -16.90
C ALA A 83 -4.69 -16.06 -17.29
N GLU A 84 -5.28 -15.99 -18.49
CA GLU A 84 -6.11 -14.85 -18.88
C GLU A 84 -7.39 -14.74 -18.03
N MET A 85 -8.03 -15.88 -17.72
CA MET A 85 -9.23 -15.89 -16.86
C MET A 85 -8.90 -15.40 -15.45
N TYR A 86 -7.80 -15.87 -14.84
CA TYR A 86 -7.34 -15.37 -13.55
C TYR A 86 -7.01 -13.88 -13.58
N ARG A 87 -6.35 -13.41 -14.66
CA ARG A 87 -6.07 -11.97 -14.84
C ARG A 87 -7.35 -11.13 -14.88
N LEU A 88 -8.38 -11.59 -15.60
CA LEU A 88 -9.66 -10.88 -15.70
C LEU A 88 -10.44 -10.85 -14.37
N LEU A 89 -10.26 -11.87 -13.53
CA LEU A 89 -10.82 -11.94 -12.18
C LEU A 89 -9.97 -11.22 -11.13
N HIS A 90 -8.80 -10.69 -11.51
CA HIS A 90 -7.79 -10.13 -10.60
C HIS A 90 -7.32 -11.13 -9.52
N GLU A 91 -7.27 -12.42 -9.86
CA GLU A 91 -6.72 -13.49 -9.03
C GLU A 91 -5.20 -13.64 -9.29
N GLU A 92 -4.44 -12.67 -8.79
CA GLU A 92 -2.99 -12.55 -9.08
C GLU A 92 -2.17 -13.74 -8.58
N ASP A 93 -2.48 -14.28 -7.40
CA ASP A 93 -1.77 -15.43 -6.85
C ASP A 93 -1.93 -16.69 -7.73
N ALA A 94 -3.14 -16.93 -8.22
CA ALA A 94 -3.44 -18.03 -9.13
C ALA A 94 -2.78 -17.80 -10.49
N PHE A 95 -2.78 -16.55 -10.98
CA PHE A 95 -2.05 -16.16 -12.20
C PHE A 95 -0.54 -16.45 -12.09
N TYR A 96 0.13 -15.98 -11.04
CA TYR A 96 1.56 -16.25 -10.82
C TYR A 96 1.83 -17.75 -10.58
N GLY A 97 0.93 -18.45 -9.89
CA GLY A 97 0.99 -19.90 -9.70
C GLY A 97 0.97 -20.68 -11.02
N ALA A 98 0.05 -20.33 -11.92
CA ALA A 98 -0.07 -20.94 -13.24
C ALA A 98 1.19 -20.70 -14.09
N TRP A 99 1.72 -19.47 -14.09
CA TRP A 99 2.94 -19.15 -14.83
C TRP A 99 4.17 -19.85 -14.27
N ARG A 100 4.38 -19.92 -12.95
CA ARG A 100 5.55 -20.59 -12.36
C ARG A 100 5.66 -22.07 -12.74
N LYS A 101 4.52 -22.76 -12.91
CA LYS A 101 4.49 -24.16 -13.34
C LYS A 101 4.86 -24.33 -14.81
N ARG A 102 4.60 -23.33 -15.65
CA ARG A 102 4.83 -23.39 -17.10
C ARG A 102 6.15 -22.78 -17.55
N CYS A 103 6.66 -21.77 -16.84
CA CYS A 103 7.87 -21.07 -17.25
C CYS A 103 9.02 -22.04 -17.48
N GLU A 104 9.80 -21.83 -18.53
CA GLU A 104 10.98 -22.64 -18.86
C GLU A 104 12.20 -22.06 -18.14
N GLU A 105 12.35 -20.74 -18.21
CA GLU A 105 13.49 -20.01 -17.68
C GLU A 105 13.40 -19.81 -16.15
N PRO A 106 14.40 -20.25 -15.36
CA PRO A 106 14.39 -20.08 -13.91
C PRO A 106 14.38 -18.61 -13.48
N LYS A 107 15.06 -17.72 -14.20
CA LYS A 107 15.03 -16.28 -13.92
C LYS A 107 13.63 -15.69 -14.05
N THR A 108 12.80 -16.19 -14.98
CA THR A 108 11.39 -15.78 -15.07
C THR A 108 10.62 -16.16 -13.81
N ARG A 109 10.82 -17.37 -13.27
CA ARG A 109 10.19 -17.78 -12.00
C ARG A 109 10.62 -16.86 -10.85
N ALA A 110 11.90 -16.48 -10.80
CA ALA A 110 12.42 -15.56 -9.80
C ALA A 110 11.78 -14.16 -9.93
N ALA A 111 11.75 -13.59 -11.14
CA ALA A 111 11.14 -12.29 -11.41
C ALA A 111 9.64 -12.24 -11.04
N LEU A 112 8.88 -13.28 -11.40
CA LEU A 112 7.46 -13.39 -11.01
C LEU A 112 7.28 -13.50 -9.50
N SER A 113 8.22 -14.19 -8.81
CA SER A 113 8.16 -14.31 -7.36
C SER A 113 8.46 -12.97 -6.69
N LEU A 114 9.42 -12.19 -7.19
CA LEU A 114 9.68 -10.83 -6.72
C LEU A 114 8.46 -9.91 -6.95
N ALA A 115 7.85 -9.98 -8.13
CA ALA A 115 6.64 -9.23 -8.46
C ALA A 115 5.47 -9.56 -7.52
N GLN A 116 5.24 -10.85 -7.23
CA GLN A 116 4.19 -11.28 -6.30
C GLN A 116 4.41 -10.75 -4.87
N HIS A 117 5.67 -10.59 -4.43
CA HIS A 117 5.99 -10.00 -3.12
C HIS A 117 6.07 -8.46 -3.14
N GLY A 118 5.72 -7.81 -4.25
CA GLY A 118 5.77 -6.35 -4.39
C GLY A 118 7.19 -5.77 -4.54
N GLN A 119 8.21 -6.60 -4.77
CA GLN A 119 9.59 -6.16 -5.02
C GLN A 119 9.78 -5.82 -6.50
N TRP A 120 9.13 -4.74 -6.93
CA TRP A 120 9.03 -4.35 -8.34
C TRP A 120 10.39 -4.04 -8.98
N ALA A 121 11.28 -3.32 -8.28
CA ALA A 121 12.61 -2.96 -8.80
C ALA A 121 13.47 -4.22 -9.06
N GLY A 122 13.47 -5.16 -8.11
CA GLY A 122 14.18 -6.44 -8.29
C GLY A 122 13.62 -7.26 -9.45
N SER A 123 12.29 -7.32 -9.60
CA SER A 123 11.65 -7.97 -10.73
C SER A 123 12.03 -7.32 -12.07
N GLN A 124 11.96 -5.98 -12.14
CA GLN A 124 12.29 -5.22 -13.34
C GLN A 124 13.75 -5.42 -13.79
N ASN A 125 14.69 -5.47 -12.84
CA ASN A 125 16.11 -5.73 -13.12
C ASN A 125 16.32 -7.12 -13.74
N LEU A 126 15.72 -8.17 -13.16
CA LEU A 126 15.81 -9.53 -13.71
C LEU A 126 15.19 -9.65 -15.11
N LEU A 127 14.05 -8.99 -15.35
CA LEU A 127 13.43 -8.94 -16.68
C LEU A 127 14.31 -8.18 -17.68
N GLY A 128 15.00 -7.12 -17.24
CA GLY A 128 15.97 -6.38 -18.03
C GLY A 128 17.15 -7.24 -18.47
N GLU A 129 17.74 -8.00 -17.54
CA GLU A 129 18.81 -8.97 -17.85
C GLU A 129 18.37 -10.02 -18.87
N LEU A 130 17.14 -10.53 -18.73
CA LEU A 130 16.57 -11.50 -19.68
C LEU A 130 16.44 -10.90 -21.08
N ASN A 131 15.94 -9.67 -21.20
CA ASN A 131 15.85 -8.99 -22.48
C ASN A 131 17.23 -8.71 -23.12
N GLN A 132 18.26 -8.42 -22.31
CA GLN A 132 19.64 -8.30 -22.80
C GLN A 132 20.21 -9.64 -23.29
N ALA A 133 19.91 -10.74 -22.59
CA ALA A 133 20.29 -12.09 -23.01
C ALA A 133 19.64 -12.48 -24.36
N VAL A 134 18.39 -12.06 -24.58
CA VAL A 134 17.73 -12.23 -25.89
C VAL A 134 18.38 -11.38 -26.96
N SER A 135 18.67 -10.13 -26.65
CA SER A 135 19.29 -9.19 -27.60
C SER A 135 20.69 -9.62 -28.04
N SER A 136 21.43 -10.30 -27.15
CA SER A 136 22.74 -10.88 -27.44
C SER A 136 22.68 -12.28 -28.08
N GLY A 137 21.48 -12.84 -28.27
CA GLY A 137 21.28 -14.19 -28.83
C GLY A 137 21.63 -15.34 -27.88
N ALA A 138 21.90 -15.03 -26.60
CA ALA A 138 22.22 -16.03 -25.58
C ALA A 138 20.99 -16.82 -25.08
N ALA A 139 19.78 -16.26 -25.25
CA ALA A 139 18.51 -16.91 -24.90
C ALA A 139 17.43 -16.61 -25.94
N LEU A 140 16.47 -17.53 -26.10
CA LEU A 140 15.30 -17.38 -26.98
C LEU A 140 14.04 -17.78 -26.21
N PRO A 141 13.26 -16.84 -25.68
CA PRO A 141 12.05 -17.17 -24.94
C PRO A 141 11.00 -17.78 -25.85
N SER A 142 10.14 -18.60 -25.26
CA SER A 142 8.86 -18.92 -25.90
C SER A 142 8.07 -17.64 -26.16
N ARG A 143 7.23 -17.62 -27.21
CA ARG A 143 6.40 -16.45 -27.52
C ARG A 143 5.52 -16.01 -26.34
N GLY A 144 5.04 -16.96 -25.54
CA GLY A 144 4.26 -16.71 -24.34
C GLY A 144 5.08 -16.00 -23.27
N GLU A 145 6.26 -16.52 -22.95
CA GLU A 145 7.16 -15.90 -21.95
C GLU A 145 7.63 -14.52 -22.38
N GLY A 146 8.01 -14.33 -23.65
CA GLY A 146 8.40 -13.00 -24.14
C GLY A 146 7.29 -11.96 -23.96
N ALA A 147 6.03 -12.33 -24.23
CA ALA A 147 4.89 -11.45 -23.99
C ALA A 147 4.66 -11.19 -22.49
N LEU A 148 4.85 -12.20 -21.64
CA LEU A 148 4.76 -12.04 -20.18
C LEU A 148 5.83 -11.08 -19.66
N TRP A 149 7.08 -11.20 -20.12
CA TRP A 149 8.17 -10.35 -19.65
C TRP A 149 7.89 -8.87 -19.92
N VAL A 150 7.37 -8.57 -21.11
CA VAL A 150 6.95 -7.22 -21.48
C VAL A 150 5.79 -6.74 -20.58
N ASP A 151 4.74 -7.55 -20.42
CA ASP A 151 3.57 -7.20 -19.59
C ASP A 151 3.96 -6.93 -18.13
N GLN A 152 4.80 -7.79 -17.56
CA GLN A 152 5.27 -7.66 -16.17
C GLN A 152 6.26 -6.51 -16.00
N TRP A 153 7.12 -6.24 -16.98
CA TRP A 153 8.00 -5.08 -16.95
C TRP A 153 7.20 -3.77 -17.00
N VAL A 154 6.18 -3.69 -17.88
CA VAL A 154 5.28 -2.54 -17.95
C VAL A 154 4.53 -2.37 -16.63
N ASN A 155 4.01 -3.45 -16.04
CA ASN A 155 3.34 -3.39 -14.74
C ASN A 155 4.27 -2.90 -13.62
N ALA A 156 5.49 -3.45 -13.53
CA ALA A 156 6.49 -3.02 -12.55
C ALA A 156 6.84 -1.53 -12.71
N ALA A 157 7.05 -1.06 -13.95
CA ALA A 157 7.32 0.35 -14.23
C ALA A 157 6.16 1.28 -13.83
N LYS A 158 4.90 0.85 -14.01
CA LYS A 158 3.72 1.58 -13.52
C LYS A 158 3.73 1.68 -11.99
N GLN A 159 3.99 0.57 -11.29
CA GLN A 159 4.05 0.56 -9.82
C GLN A 159 5.20 1.45 -9.30
N LEU A 160 6.33 1.49 -10.00
CA LEU A 160 7.49 2.32 -9.67
C LEU A 160 7.36 3.79 -10.15
N ASN A 161 6.23 4.19 -10.72
CA ASN A 161 5.98 5.54 -11.24
C ASN A 161 7.01 6.01 -12.30
N GLN A 162 7.53 5.09 -13.12
CA GLN A 162 8.53 5.35 -14.17
C GLN A 162 7.85 5.69 -15.51
N TRP A 163 7.04 6.75 -15.52
CA TRP A 163 6.20 7.10 -16.68
C TRP A 163 7.00 7.60 -17.88
N ASP A 164 8.18 8.22 -17.66
CA ASP A 164 9.06 8.67 -18.74
C ASP A 164 9.60 7.47 -19.55
N ALA A 165 10.09 6.42 -18.88
CA ALA A 165 10.56 5.20 -19.54
C ALA A 165 9.41 4.45 -20.24
N LEU A 166 8.21 4.44 -19.63
CA LEU A 166 7.02 3.85 -20.25
C LEU A 166 6.59 4.61 -21.51
N GLN A 167 6.73 5.93 -21.53
CA GLN A 167 6.44 6.75 -22.70
C GLN A 167 7.38 6.40 -23.87
N GLU A 168 8.69 6.31 -23.62
CA GLU A 168 9.67 5.92 -24.64
C GLU A 168 9.36 4.54 -25.23
N TYR A 169 9.08 3.57 -24.35
CA TYR A 169 8.67 2.22 -24.77
C TYR A 169 7.36 2.25 -25.58
N ALA A 170 6.35 2.98 -25.11
CA ALA A 170 5.04 3.02 -25.76
C ALA A 170 5.09 3.71 -27.14
N LEU A 171 5.98 4.69 -27.32
CA LEU A 171 6.28 5.29 -28.63
C LEU A 171 6.93 4.27 -29.56
N ALA A 172 7.92 3.53 -29.09
CA ALA A 172 8.62 2.52 -29.89
C ALA A 172 7.70 1.33 -30.26
N ALA A 173 6.75 0.97 -29.39
CA ALA A 173 5.81 -0.12 -29.58
C ALA A 173 4.50 0.28 -30.30
N ASP A 174 4.33 1.55 -30.68
CA ASP A 174 3.09 2.12 -31.26
C ASP A 174 1.83 1.81 -30.40
N ASN A 175 1.98 1.88 -29.06
CA ASN A 175 0.92 1.58 -28.11
C ASN A 175 0.21 2.86 -27.62
N ASN A 176 -0.77 3.31 -28.39
CA ASN A 176 -1.52 4.54 -28.11
C ASN A 176 -2.27 4.53 -26.76
N ALA A 177 -2.73 3.36 -26.30
CA ALA A 177 -3.44 3.26 -25.01
C ALA A 177 -2.49 3.52 -23.84
N LEU A 178 -1.27 2.96 -23.90
CA LEU A 178 -0.24 3.21 -22.88
C LEU A 178 0.31 4.64 -22.97
N LEU A 179 0.46 5.19 -24.18
CA LEU A 179 0.87 6.59 -24.37
C LEU A 179 -0.11 7.57 -23.73
N ALA A 180 -1.41 7.38 -23.98
CA ALA A 180 -2.44 8.21 -23.37
C ALA A 180 -2.37 8.18 -21.83
N ASP A 181 -2.07 7.00 -21.26
CA ASP A 181 -1.89 6.80 -19.82
C ASP A 181 -0.63 7.52 -19.28
N CYS A 182 0.45 7.58 -20.05
CA CYS A 182 1.67 8.30 -19.67
C CYS A 182 1.47 9.83 -19.73
N TYR A 183 0.88 10.35 -20.81
CA TYR A 183 0.79 11.79 -21.05
C TYR A 183 0.01 12.54 -19.97
N TRP A 184 -1.10 11.99 -19.47
CA TRP A 184 -1.86 12.68 -18.43
C TRP A 184 -1.11 12.74 -17.09
N ARG A 185 -0.32 11.71 -16.75
CA ARG A 185 0.50 11.69 -15.52
C ARG A 185 1.71 12.60 -15.62
N LEU A 186 2.31 12.70 -16.80
CA LEU A 186 3.41 13.62 -17.10
C LEU A 186 2.93 15.06 -17.37
N SER A 187 1.62 15.32 -17.31
CA SER A 187 1.01 16.62 -17.61
C SER A 187 1.29 17.12 -19.05
N GLU A 188 1.51 16.22 -20.01
CA GLU A 188 1.69 16.52 -21.44
C GLU A 188 0.35 16.61 -22.17
N TRP A 189 -0.50 17.56 -21.77
CA TRP A 189 -1.89 17.67 -22.20
C TRP A 189 -2.08 17.88 -23.71
N ASP A 190 -1.16 18.60 -24.37
CA ASP A 190 -1.23 18.83 -25.82
C ASP A 190 -1.08 17.53 -26.60
N ARG A 191 -0.05 16.75 -26.28
CA ARG A 191 0.21 15.44 -26.90
C ARG A 191 -0.90 14.43 -26.60
N LEU A 192 -1.49 14.50 -25.39
CA LEU A 192 -2.64 13.68 -25.04
C LEU A 192 -3.82 13.96 -25.98
N ARG A 193 -4.12 15.23 -26.27
CA ARG A 193 -5.22 15.59 -27.19
C ARG A 193 -4.95 15.06 -28.60
N ASP A 194 -3.72 15.18 -29.09
CA ASP A 194 -3.34 14.68 -30.41
C ASP A 194 -3.58 13.16 -30.54
N VAL A 195 -3.21 12.39 -29.51
CA VAL A 195 -3.44 10.93 -29.46
C VAL A 195 -4.92 10.59 -29.33
N LEU A 196 -5.70 11.34 -28.54
CA LEU A 196 -7.13 11.06 -28.33
C LEU A 196 -7.99 11.40 -29.55
N VAL A 197 -7.67 12.49 -30.28
CA VAL A 197 -8.39 12.92 -31.49
C VAL A 197 -7.95 12.12 -32.72
N GLY A 198 -6.86 11.34 -32.62
CA GLY A 198 -6.26 10.61 -33.74
C GLY A 198 -5.56 11.54 -34.73
N GLY A 199 -5.08 12.68 -34.24
CA GLY A 199 -4.67 13.86 -35.01
C GLY A 199 -3.19 14.20 -34.89
N GLY A 200 -2.31 13.26 -35.20
CA GLY A 200 -0.99 13.63 -35.71
C GLY A 200 -1.09 13.79 -37.24
N ALA A 201 -0.90 15.00 -37.76
CA ALA A 201 -0.91 15.32 -39.19
C ALA A 201 0.30 14.73 -39.95
N THR A 202 0.58 13.44 -39.81
CA THR A 202 1.54 12.71 -40.63
C THR A 202 0.86 11.47 -41.23
N HIS A 203 0.82 11.45 -42.55
CA HIS A 203 -0.05 10.64 -43.42
C HIS A 203 0.20 9.12 -43.46
N THR A 204 0.57 8.42 -42.37
CA THR A 204 0.95 6.99 -42.51
C THR A 204 0.44 5.97 -41.50
N ASN A 205 -0.15 6.31 -40.35
CA ASN A 205 -0.56 5.27 -39.40
C ASN A 205 -2.09 5.11 -39.28
N LYS A 206 -2.55 3.86 -39.45
CA LYS A 206 -3.92 3.39 -39.20
C LYS A 206 -4.46 4.02 -37.93
N GLN A 207 -5.64 4.65 -38.01
CA GLN A 207 -6.45 5.06 -36.86
C GLN A 207 -6.72 3.83 -35.97
N MET A 208 -5.86 3.59 -34.99
CA MET A 208 -6.10 2.58 -33.97
C MET A 208 -6.87 3.29 -32.85
N THR A 209 -8.20 3.31 -32.98
CA THR A 209 -9.08 3.94 -31.98
C THR A 209 -8.92 3.21 -30.65
N ILE A 210 -8.58 3.95 -29.59
CA ILE A 210 -8.54 3.41 -28.22
C ILE A 210 -9.93 2.84 -27.89
N GLU A 211 -9.97 1.55 -27.54
CA GLU A 211 -11.22 0.86 -27.24
C GLU A 211 -11.97 1.55 -26.07
N PRO A 212 -13.31 1.69 -26.17
CA PRO A 212 -14.10 2.28 -25.11
C PRO A 212 -14.08 1.36 -23.88
N SER A 213 -13.50 1.90 -22.81
CA SER A 213 -13.34 1.27 -21.50
C SER A 213 -13.45 2.33 -20.40
N PRO A 214 -13.70 1.93 -19.14
CA PRO A 214 -13.69 2.87 -18.02
C PRO A 214 -12.42 3.73 -17.98
N GLN A 215 -11.24 3.13 -18.18
CA GLN A 215 -9.96 3.83 -18.20
C GLN A 215 -9.88 4.85 -19.35
N SER A 216 -10.30 4.47 -20.56
CA SER A 216 -10.31 5.42 -21.68
C SER A 216 -11.24 6.61 -21.44
N CYS A 217 -12.38 6.39 -20.75
CA CYS A 217 -13.30 7.46 -20.37
C CYS A 217 -12.67 8.39 -19.35
N LEU A 218 -12.00 7.86 -18.33
CA LEU A 218 -11.25 8.66 -17.35
C LEU A 218 -10.22 9.57 -18.04
N ILE A 219 -9.39 9.02 -18.93
CA ILE A 219 -8.37 9.77 -19.65
C ILE A 219 -8.99 10.86 -20.53
N ARG A 220 -10.07 10.55 -21.25
CA ARG A 220 -10.82 11.54 -22.05
C ARG A 220 -11.41 12.65 -21.18
N THR A 221 -11.92 12.31 -19.99
CA THR A 221 -12.40 13.30 -19.03
C THR A 221 -11.28 14.19 -18.52
N TYR A 222 -10.10 13.65 -18.18
CA TYR A 222 -8.95 14.47 -17.76
C TYR A 222 -8.57 15.49 -18.84
N ALA A 223 -8.50 15.06 -20.11
CA ALA A 223 -8.21 15.95 -21.23
C ALA A 223 -9.30 17.01 -21.44
N ALA A 224 -10.58 16.63 -21.36
CA ALA A 224 -11.71 17.57 -21.49
C ALA A 224 -11.74 18.62 -20.38
N LEU A 225 -11.49 18.20 -19.13
CA LEU A 225 -11.40 19.10 -17.98
C LEU A 225 -10.24 20.09 -18.10
N GLN A 226 -9.08 19.63 -18.56
CA GLN A 226 -7.96 20.53 -18.83
C GLN A 226 -8.32 21.58 -19.89
N ALA A 227 -9.00 21.14 -20.95
CA ALA A 227 -9.46 22.01 -22.03
C ALA A 227 -10.63 22.92 -21.64
N LEU A 228 -11.11 22.83 -20.39
CA LEU A 228 -12.28 23.54 -19.86
C LEU A 228 -13.58 23.22 -20.61
N ASP A 229 -13.65 22.06 -21.26
CA ASP A 229 -14.85 21.54 -21.92
C ASP A 229 -15.67 20.69 -20.95
N MET A 230 -16.43 21.38 -20.11
CA MET A 230 -17.23 20.76 -19.04
C MET A 230 -18.34 19.86 -19.58
N ASN A 231 -18.88 20.17 -20.77
CA ASN A 231 -19.95 19.40 -21.39
C ASN A 231 -19.44 18.04 -21.87
N SER A 232 -18.31 18.00 -22.58
CA SER A 232 -17.68 16.75 -23.00
C SER A 232 -17.18 15.95 -21.80
N ALA A 233 -16.64 16.64 -20.77
CA ALA A 233 -16.24 15.98 -19.53
C ALA A 233 -17.40 15.24 -18.86
N GLU A 234 -18.57 15.87 -18.71
CA GLU A 234 -19.76 15.24 -18.11
C GLU A 234 -20.26 14.05 -18.96
N GLN A 235 -20.24 14.16 -20.29
CA GLN A 235 -20.59 13.05 -21.18
C GLN A 235 -19.65 11.85 -21.00
N HIS A 236 -18.34 12.08 -20.95
CA HIS A 236 -17.36 11.02 -20.74
C HIS A 236 -17.45 10.38 -19.35
N ILE A 237 -17.74 11.16 -18.31
CA ILE A 237 -17.98 10.65 -16.95
C ILE A 237 -19.20 9.72 -16.93
N ASN A 238 -20.31 10.16 -17.53
CA ASN A 238 -21.53 9.36 -17.59
C ASN A 238 -21.31 8.06 -18.38
N ALA A 239 -20.58 8.11 -19.50
CA ALA A 239 -20.18 6.92 -20.25
C ALA A 239 -19.27 6.00 -19.39
N GLY A 240 -18.33 6.57 -18.64
CA GLY A 240 -17.47 5.85 -17.71
C GLY A 240 -18.28 5.06 -16.67
N PHE A 241 -19.26 5.70 -16.02
CA PHE A 241 -20.16 5.01 -15.08
C PHE A 241 -20.92 3.86 -15.75
N GLN A 242 -21.44 4.05 -16.96
CA GLN A 242 -22.12 2.97 -17.69
C GLN A 242 -21.19 1.80 -18.00
N HIS A 243 -19.95 2.06 -18.41
CA HIS A 243 -18.96 1.01 -18.67
C HIS A 243 -18.57 0.24 -17.40
N VAL A 244 -18.39 0.94 -16.27
CA VAL A 244 -18.10 0.28 -14.99
C VAL A 244 -19.28 -0.59 -14.57
N LEU A 245 -20.51 -0.07 -14.65
CA LEU A 245 -21.71 -0.85 -14.32
C LEU A 245 -21.83 -2.07 -15.23
N HIS A 246 -21.64 -1.91 -16.54
CA HIS A 246 -21.69 -3.05 -17.47
C HIS A 246 -20.65 -4.13 -17.12
N LYS A 247 -19.41 -3.74 -16.81
CA LYS A 247 -18.38 -4.68 -16.35
C LYS A 247 -18.73 -5.32 -15.01
N TRP A 248 -19.33 -4.58 -14.09
CA TRP A 248 -19.79 -5.10 -12.80
C TRP A 248 -20.77 -6.27 -13.00
N TRP A 249 -21.76 -6.09 -13.89
CA TRP A 249 -22.72 -7.15 -14.24
C TRP A 249 -22.09 -8.35 -14.97
N GLN A 250 -20.89 -8.19 -15.55
CA GLN A 250 -20.17 -9.29 -16.20
C GLN A 250 -19.38 -10.17 -15.23
N LEU A 251 -19.13 -9.69 -14.01
CA LEU A 251 -18.36 -10.40 -13.01
C LEU A 251 -19.25 -11.35 -12.17
N PRO A 252 -18.71 -12.45 -11.62
CA PRO A 252 -19.46 -13.33 -10.73
C PRO A 252 -19.87 -12.62 -9.44
N GLU A 253 -21.05 -12.90 -8.88
CA GLU A 253 -21.47 -12.34 -7.57
C GLU A 253 -20.78 -12.98 -6.35
N GLN A 254 -20.07 -14.10 -6.55
CA GLN A 254 -19.47 -14.90 -5.49
C GLN A 254 -18.27 -14.20 -4.82
N PRO A 255 -17.98 -14.46 -3.53
CA PRO A 255 -16.92 -13.75 -2.78
C PRO A 255 -15.53 -13.80 -3.42
N TRP A 256 -15.20 -14.89 -4.13
CA TRP A 256 -13.93 -15.07 -4.82
C TRP A 256 -13.69 -14.12 -6.01
N SER A 257 -14.64 -13.26 -6.38
CA SER A 257 -14.46 -12.24 -7.43
C SER A 257 -14.27 -10.85 -6.83
N SER A 258 -14.14 -10.77 -5.49
CA SER A 258 -14.07 -9.51 -4.77
C SER A 258 -12.92 -8.63 -5.28
N ALA A 259 -11.79 -9.20 -5.68
CA ALA A 259 -10.66 -8.45 -6.21
C ALA A 259 -11.02 -7.68 -7.50
N ALA A 260 -11.68 -8.33 -8.46
CA ALA A 260 -12.14 -7.67 -9.68
C ALA A 260 -13.17 -6.56 -9.40
N HIS A 261 -14.07 -6.78 -8.45
CA HIS A 261 -15.01 -5.75 -8.02
C HIS A 261 -14.30 -4.56 -7.35
N CYS A 262 -13.28 -4.81 -6.53
CA CYS A 262 -12.48 -3.75 -5.91
C CYS A 262 -11.85 -2.82 -6.96
N VAL A 263 -11.30 -3.35 -8.05
CA VAL A 263 -10.74 -2.54 -9.15
C VAL A 263 -11.80 -1.64 -9.80
N LEU A 264 -13.04 -2.14 -9.95
CA LEU A 264 -14.13 -1.31 -10.46
C LEU A 264 -14.54 -0.22 -9.46
N LEU A 265 -14.54 -0.50 -8.15
CA LEU A 265 -14.82 0.51 -7.12
C LEU A 265 -13.75 1.60 -7.08
N GLN A 266 -12.49 1.22 -7.27
CA GLN A 266 -11.36 2.15 -7.39
C GLN A 266 -11.56 3.11 -8.59
N GLN A 267 -12.00 2.59 -9.74
CA GLN A 267 -12.37 3.41 -10.89
C GLN A 267 -13.61 4.29 -10.63
N MET A 268 -14.61 3.79 -9.89
CA MET A 268 -15.77 4.61 -9.49
C MET A 268 -15.34 5.78 -8.61
N GLN A 269 -14.38 5.59 -7.69
CA GLN A 269 -13.85 6.69 -6.88
C GLN A 269 -13.28 7.80 -7.78
N GLN A 270 -12.47 7.45 -8.77
CA GLN A 270 -11.88 8.41 -9.70
C GLN A 270 -12.97 9.14 -10.52
N LEU A 271 -14.00 8.43 -11.00
CA LEU A 271 -15.14 9.04 -11.71
C LEU A 271 -15.93 10.02 -10.82
N VAL A 272 -16.09 9.71 -9.53
CA VAL A 272 -16.76 10.61 -8.58
C VAL A 272 -15.92 11.86 -8.34
N GLU A 273 -14.61 11.74 -8.14
CA GLU A 273 -13.72 12.91 -7.97
C GLU A 273 -13.68 13.78 -9.24
N LEU A 274 -13.72 13.15 -10.42
CA LEU A 274 -13.87 13.88 -11.69
C LEU A 274 -15.19 14.64 -11.79
N LYS A 275 -16.29 14.03 -11.35
CA LYS A 275 -17.60 14.68 -11.32
C LYS A 275 -17.64 15.86 -10.34
N GLU A 276 -17.01 15.70 -9.18
CA GLU A 276 -16.83 16.79 -8.20
C GLU A 276 -15.97 17.92 -8.80
N SER A 277 -14.99 17.59 -9.66
CA SER A 277 -14.15 18.57 -10.36
C SER A 277 -14.88 19.35 -11.48
N VAL A 278 -15.96 18.79 -12.05
CA VAL A 278 -16.81 19.47 -13.06
C VAL A 278 -17.73 20.53 -12.43
N ARG A 279 -18.12 20.36 -11.16
CA ARG A 279 -19.21 21.09 -10.52
C ARG A 279 -18.81 22.12 -9.45
N PRO A 280 -17.74 22.93 -9.60
CA PRO A 280 -17.66 24.13 -8.80
C PRO A 280 -18.68 25.13 -9.37
N ASP A 281 -19.96 24.97 -9.00
CA ASP A 281 -20.89 26.10 -9.01
C ASP A 281 -20.19 27.24 -8.26
N HIS A 282 -20.36 28.47 -8.73
CA HIS A 282 -19.46 29.62 -8.50
C HIS A 282 -19.28 30.11 -7.03
N ALA A 283 -19.58 29.29 -6.02
CA ALA A 283 -19.39 29.57 -4.61
C ALA A 283 -18.09 28.94 -4.06
N TYR A 284 -17.22 29.79 -3.51
CA TYR A 284 -15.96 29.38 -2.85
C TYR A 284 -16.14 28.36 -1.71
N GLY A 285 -17.31 28.34 -1.06
CA GLY A 285 -17.61 27.40 0.02
C GLY A 285 -17.58 25.94 -0.45
N ASP A 286 -18.08 25.68 -1.66
CA ASP A 286 -18.20 24.33 -2.20
C ASP A 286 -16.82 23.72 -2.49
N VAL A 287 -15.84 24.54 -2.90
CA VAL A 287 -14.46 24.09 -3.15
C VAL A 287 -13.82 23.61 -1.86
N LYS A 288 -13.97 24.36 -0.76
CA LYS A 288 -13.42 23.97 0.55
C LYS A 288 -13.98 22.62 1.01
N ASP A 289 -15.30 22.45 0.92
CA ASP A 289 -15.99 21.23 1.35
C ASP A 289 -15.57 20.01 0.51
N ILE A 290 -15.36 20.20 -0.80
CA ILE A 290 -14.82 19.16 -1.68
C ILE A 290 -13.41 18.76 -1.25
N LEU A 291 -12.52 19.72 -1.01
CA LEU A 291 -11.14 19.43 -0.61
C LEU A 291 -11.05 18.74 0.76
N GLU A 292 -11.89 19.13 1.73
CA GLU A 292 -12.01 18.44 3.02
C GLU A 292 -12.56 17.02 2.84
N THR A 293 -13.55 16.83 1.97
CA THR A 293 -14.10 15.51 1.65
C THR A 293 -13.05 14.60 1.01
N TRP A 294 -12.23 15.13 0.09
CA TRP A 294 -11.12 14.39 -0.53
C TRP A 294 -10.08 13.96 0.50
N ARG A 295 -9.78 14.81 1.48
CA ARG A 295 -8.84 14.48 2.57
C ARG A 295 -9.32 13.28 3.41
N LEU A 296 -10.64 13.11 3.56
CA LEU A 296 -11.25 12.01 4.30
C LEU A 296 -11.49 10.77 3.44
N ARG A 297 -11.61 10.92 2.12
CA ARG A 297 -11.85 9.84 1.16
C ARG A 297 -10.52 9.39 0.53
N LEU A 298 -9.78 8.57 1.26
CA LEU A 298 -8.53 7.96 0.80
C LEU A 298 -8.71 6.49 0.46
N PRO A 299 -7.89 5.93 -0.44
CA PRO A 299 -7.74 4.49 -0.55
C PRO A 299 -7.27 3.87 0.78
N ASN A 300 -7.43 2.56 0.92
CA ASN A 300 -6.90 1.83 2.06
C ASN A 300 -5.39 1.66 1.95
N GLU A 301 -4.71 1.47 3.08
CA GLU A 301 -3.25 1.32 3.08
C GLU A 301 -2.75 0.05 2.38
N TRP A 302 -3.64 -0.93 2.13
CA TRP A 302 -3.34 -2.15 1.39
C TRP A 302 -3.82 -2.13 -0.07
N ASP A 303 -4.49 -1.05 -0.52
CA ASP A 303 -4.86 -0.90 -1.93
C ASP A 303 -3.59 -0.75 -2.80
N PRO A 304 -3.61 -1.18 -4.08
CA PRO A 304 -2.45 -1.11 -4.95
C PRO A 304 -1.87 0.31 -5.05
N LEU A 305 -0.54 0.41 -5.07
CA LEU A 305 0.15 1.70 -5.13
C LEU A 305 -0.24 2.52 -6.38
N LEU A 306 -0.50 1.85 -7.50
CA LEU A 306 -1.00 2.49 -8.72
C LEU A 306 -2.34 3.24 -8.49
N HIS A 307 -3.26 2.70 -7.69
CA HIS A 307 -4.53 3.40 -7.40
C HIS A 307 -4.30 4.65 -6.52
N TRP A 308 -3.38 4.57 -5.55
CA TRP A 308 -2.93 5.74 -4.81
C TRP A 308 -2.33 6.81 -5.71
N GLN A 309 -1.49 6.41 -6.68
CA GLN A 309 -0.94 7.32 -7.68
C GLN A 309 -2.06 7.96 -8.50
N ASP A 310 -3.01 7.18 -9.02
CA ASP A 310 -4.07 7.70 -9.88
C ASP A 310 -4.89 8.80 -9.18
N VAL A 311 -5.29 8.56 -7.93
CA VAL A 311 -6.05 9.53 -7.13
C VAL A 311 -5.19 10.76 -6.81
N LEU A 312 -3.99 10.57 -6.25
CA LEU A 312 -3.20 11.69 -5.72
C LEU A 312 -2.49 12.52 -6.81
N VAL A 313 -2.13 11.92 -7.95
CA VAL A 313 -1.62 12.65 -9.13
C VAL A 313 -2.73 13.51 -9.75
N TRP A 314 -3.94 12.97 -9.87
CA TRP A 314 -5.09 13.77 -10.33
C TRP A 314 -5.36 14.93 -9.37
N ARG A 315 -5.41 14.68 -8.06
CA ARG A 315 -5.57 15.76 -7.07
C ARG A 315 -4.48 16.81 -7.16
N ASN A 316 -3.22 16.43 -7.37
CA ASN A 316 -2.12 17.37 -7.60
C ASN A 316 -2.41 18.29 -8.81
N THR A 317 -2.90 17.72 -9.92
CA THR A 317 -3.33 18.49 -11.09
C THR A 317 -4.42 19.50 -10.73
N VAL A 318 -5.46 19.06 -10.01
CA VAL A 318 -6.56 19.94 -9.57
C VAL A 318 -6.05 21.03 -8.62
N TYR A 319 -5.17 20.70 -7.66
CA TYR A 319 -4.58 21.68 -6.75
C TYR A 319 -3.78 22.74 -7.49
N ASN A 320 -3.04 22.40 -8.55
CA ASN A 320 -2.34 23.39 -9.38
C ASN A 320 -3.33 24.37 -10.04
N VAL A 321 -4.45 23.87 -10.54
CA VAL A 321 -5.52 24.70 -11.12
C VAL A 321 -6.12 25.62 -10.06
N VAL A 322 -6.46 25.09 -8.88
CA VAL A 322 -7.03 25.85 -7.75
C VAL A 322 -6.06 26.94 -7.27
N ILE A 323 -4.78 26.60 -7.06
CA ILE A 323 -3.74 27.56 -6.65
C ILE A 323 -3.59 28.65 -7.71
N SER A 324 -3.56 28.29 -9.00
CA SER A 324 -3.47 29.27 -10.09
C SER A 324 -4.69 30.19 -10.13
N ALA A 325 -5.90 29.68 -9.86
CA ALA A 325 -7.11 30.49 -9.81
C ALA A 325 -7.10 31.43 -8.59
N PHE A 326 -6.71 30.95 -7.42
CA PHE A 326 -6.60 31.73 -6.19
C PHE A 326 -5.59 32.87 -6.30
N ASN A 327 -4.47 32.65 -7.00
CA ASN A 327 -3.50 33.70 -7.32
C ASN A 327 -4.11 34.83 -8.17
N LYS A 328 -5.02 34.50 -9.10
CA LYS A 328 -5.66 35.48 -9.99
C LYS A 328 -6.76 36.28 -9.29
N ILE A 329 -7.48 35.66 -8.36
CA ILE A 329 -8.72 36.21 -7.77
C ILE A 329 -8.46 36.94 -6.43
N GLN A 330 -7.22 36.97 -5.92
CA GLN A 330 -6.86 37.60 -4.64
C GLN A 330 -7.78 37.17 -3.48
N VAL A 331 -7.84 35.85 -3.25
CA VAL A 331 -8.58 35.27 -2.11
C VAL A 331 -7.92 35.58 -0.76
N PRO A 332 -8.65 35.49 0.37
CA PRO A 332 -8.07 35.63 1.70
C PRO A 332 -6.85 34.72 1.92
N SER A 333 -5.84 35.21 2.65
CA SER A 333 -4.53 34.55 2.81
C SER A 333 -4.61 33.10 3.33
N HIS A 334 -5.60 32.79 4.17
CA HIS A 334 -5.79 31.43 4.71
C HIS A 334 -6.23 30.43 3.63
N MET A 335 -7.05 30.85 2.66
CA MET A 335 -7.46 29.98 1.54
C MET A 335 -6.34 29.80 0.53
N HIS A 336 -5.55 30.86 0.33
CA HIS A 336 -4.36 30.79 -0.49
C HIS A 336 -3.39 29.72 0.05
N GLN A 337 -3.13 29.75 1.36
CA GLN A 337 -2.30 28.75 2.04
C GLN A 337 -2.90 27.34 2.02
N MET A 338 -4.23 27.20 2.05
CA MET A 338 -4.90 25.89 1.99
C MET A 338 -4.53 25.09 0.75
N GLY A 339 -4.49 25.72 -0.43
CA GLY A 339 -4.10 25.05 -1.67
C GLY A 339 -2.69 24.48 -1.62
N TYR A 340 -1.72 25.26 -1.14
CA TYR A 340 -0.33 24.81 -0.97
C TYR A 340 -0.20 23.70 0.07
N ARG A 341 -0.93 23.81 1.19
CA ARG A 341 -0.94 22.82 2.26
C ARG A 341 -1.51 21.49 1.78
N ASP A 342 -2.69 21.49 1.18
CA ASP A 342 -3.35 20.25 0.78
C ASP A 342 -2.62 19.57 -0.38
N LYS A 343 -1.97 20.35 -1.26
CA LYS A 343 -1.03 19.82 -2.26
C LYS A 343 0.17 19.15 -1.60
N ALA A 344 0.83 19.83 -0.66
CA ALA A 344 2.00 19.27 0.05
C ALA A 344 1.61 18.00 0.80
N TRP A 345 0.46 18.01 1.48
CA TRP A 345 -0.10 16.86 2.17
C TRP A 345 -0.33 15.68 1.22
N SER A 346 -0.90 15.91 0.04
CA SER A 346 -1.14 14.86 -0.96
C SER A 346 0.17 14.23 -1.47
N VAL A 347 1.20 15.04 -1.70
CA VAL A 347 2.52 14.56 -2.13
C VAL A 347 3.20 13.77 -1.02
N ASN A 348 3.20 14.31 0.19
CA ASN A 348 3.75 13.64 1.38
C ASN A 348 3.05 12.31 1.64
N ARG A 349 1.71 12.27 1.52
CA ARG A 349 0.93 11.03 1.72
C ARG A 349 1.26 9.98 0.68
N LEU A 350 1.40 10.34 -0.60
CA LEU A 350 1.83 9.42 -1.64
C LEU A 350 3.23 8.85 -1.33
N GLY A 351 4.16 9.69 -0.87
CA GLY A 351 5.48 9.26 -0.43
C GLY A 351 5.43 8.27 0.74
N THR A 352 4.65 8.56 1.79
CA THR A 352 4.46 7.65 2.93
C THR A 352 3.93 6.29 2.49
N VAL A 353 2.92 6.26 1.62
CA VAL A 353 2.33 5.01 1.15
C VAL A 353 3.34 4.25 0.28
N ALA A 354 4.07 4.91 -0.62
CA ALA A 354 5.12 4.26 -1.42
C ALA A 354 6.18 3.59 -0.53
N ALA A 355 6.60 4.24 0.56
CA ALA A 355 7.51 3.64 1.54
C ALA A 355 6.91 2.42 2.24
N LYS A 356 5.63 2.48 2.65
CA LYS A 356 4.90 1.33 3.25
C LYS A 356 4.78 0.13 2.30
N HIS A 357 4.66 0.38 1.00
CA HIS A 357 4.65 -0.66 -0.04
C HIS A 357 6.06 -1.17 -0.42
N GLY A 358 7.10 -0.82 0.35
CA GLY A 358 8.47 -1.30 0.12
C GLY A 358 9.20 -0.60 -1.02
N CYS A 359 8.75 0.60 -1.45
CA CYS A 359 9.37 1.40 -2.51
C CYS A 359 9.95 2.72 -1.95
N PRO A 360 11.06 2.68 -1.18
CA PRO A 360 11.63 3.88 -0.54
C PRO A 360 12.21 4.89 -1.54
N GLU A 361 12.81 4.44 -2.64
CA GLU A 361 13.32 5.32 -3.71
C GLU A 361 12.20 6.18 -4.30
N LEU A 362 11.03 5.55 -4.54
CA LEU A 362 9.85 6.25 -5.05
C LEU A 362 9.36 7.30 -4.06
N CYS A 363 9.37 7.01 -2.76
CA CYS A 363 9.03 7.99 -1.73
C CYS A 363 9.91 9.26 -1.86
N ILE A 364 11.23 9.09 -1.99
CA ILE A 364 12.17 10.20 -2.12
C ILE A 364 11.91 10.99 -3.40
N ASN A 365 11.72 10.30 -4.54
CA ASN A 365 11.44 10.93 -5.83
C ASN A 365 10.15 11.76 -5.79
N VAL A 366 9.04 11.17 -5.31
CA VAL A 366 7.73 11.83 -5.19
C VAL A 366 7.83 13.12 -4.36
N VAL A 367 8.42 13.03 -3.17
CA VAL A 367 8.47 14.13 -2.21
C VAL A 367 9.42 15.26 -2.66
N ASN A 368 10.40 14.96 -3.51
CA ASN A 368 11.29 15.97 -4.08
C ASN A 368 10.70 16.67 -5.31
N ASN A 369 10.04 15.92 -6.19
CA ASN A 369 9.74 16.40 -7.53
C ASN A 369 8.28 16.83 -7.73
N MET A 370 7.31 16.21 -7.03
CA MET A 370 5.89 16.45 -7.31
C MET A 370 5.31 17.73 -6.68
N TYR A 371 5.98 18.32 -5.68
CA TYR A 371 5.46 19.51 -5.01
C TYR A 371 5.58 20.78 -5.88
N GLY A 372 6.68 20.95 -6.60
CA GLY A 372 6.85 22.02 -7.60
C GLY A 372 6.83 23.47 -7.08
N TYR A 373 6.82 23.70 -5.77
CA TYR A 373 6.85 25.02 -5.14
C TYR A 373 7.98 25.13 -4.11
N SER A 374 8.49 26.34 -3.90
CA SER A 374 9.57 26.60 -2.93
C SER A 374 9.06 26.88 -1.51
N ALA A 375 7.89 27.50 -1.39
CA ALA A 375 7.26 27.80 -0.11
C ALA A 375 6.42 26.60 0.34
N MET A 376 6.61 26.13 1.58
CA MET A 376 5.89 25.01 2.17
C MET A 376 5.58 25.32 3.64
N GLU A 377 4.41 24.89 4.12
CA GLU A 377 4.04 25.03 5.54
C GLU A 377 4.97 24.20 6.42
N VAL A 378 5.31 24.72 7.61
CA VAL A 378 6.24 24.09 8.56
C VAL A 378 5.85 22.64 8.89
N GLN A 379 4.56 22.37 9.08
CA GLN A 379 4.07 21.00 9.36
C GLN A 379 4.35 20.04 8.20
N GLU A 380 4.07 20.47 6.97
CA GLU A 380 4.26 19.63 5.79
C GLU A 380 5.75 19.49 5.44
N ALA A 381 6.57 20.50 5.75
CA ALA A 381 8.02 20.42 5.66
C ALA A 381 8.59 19.36 6.61
N PHE A 382 8.09 19.33 7.85
CA PHE A 382 8.47 18.31 8.81
C PHE A 382 8.08 16.91 8.34
N VAL A 383 6.85 16.71 7.85
CA VAL A 383 6.42 15.41 7.31
C VAL A 383 7.32 15.00 6.15
N LYS A 384 7.58 15.90 5.19
CA LYS A 384 8.53 15.65 4.09
C LYS A 384 9.89 15.12 4.59
N ILE A 385 10.52 15.83 5.53
CA ILE A 385 11.82 15.43 6.09
C ILE A 385 11.73 14.08 6.79
N ARG A 386 10.69 13.86 7.60
CA ARG A 386 10.49 12.63 8.36
C ARG A 386 10.31 11.42 7.44
N GLU A 387 9.49 11.53 6.41
CA GLU A 387 9.24 10.44 5.46
C GLU A 387 10.47 10.16 4.59
N GLN A 388 11.20 11.19 4.16
CA GLN A 388 12.48 11.01 3.46
C GLN A 388 13.52 10.31 4.33
N ALA A 389 13.64 10.71 5.60
CA ALA A 389 14.53 10.05 6.55
C ALA A 389 14.16 8.57 6.76
N LYS A 390 12.87 8.24 6.91
CA LYS A 390 12.40 6.85 6.99
C LYS A 390 12.69 6.06 5.71
N ALA A 391 12.54 6.67 4.55
CA ALA A 391 12.89 6.04 3.28
C ALA A 391 14.39 5.72 3.18
N TYR A 392 15.27 6.65 3.57
CA TYR A 392 16.71 6.39 3.65
C TYR A 392 17.07 5.32 4.69
N LEU A 393 16.38 5.24 5.83
CA LEU A 393 16.60 4.15 6.81
C LEU A 393 16.28 2.77 6.23
N ALA A 394 15.30 2.67 5.33
CA ALA A 394 14.99 1.40 4.66
C ALA A 394 16.07 1.00 3.63
N MET A 395 16.85 1.95 3.13
CA MET A 395 17.91 1.74 2.13
C MET A 395 19.29 1.71 2.81
N LYS A 396 19.75 0.52 3.19
CA LYS A 396 20.99 0.34 3.97
C LYS A 396 22.25 0.95 3.33
N ASP A 397 22.29 1.05 2.01
CA ASP A 397 23.44 1.60 1.28
C ASP A 397 23.51 3.14 1.33
N GLU A 398 22.39 3.82 1.63
CA GLU A 398 22.24 5.28 1.57
C GLU A 398 22.06 5.94 2.96
N LEU A 399 22.39 5.22 4.04
CA LEU A 399 22.26 5.71 5.42
C LEU A 399 23.03 7.02 5.66
N GLY A 400 24.21 7.16 5.05
CA GLY A 400 25.03 8.37 5.14
C GLY A 400 24.36 9.59 4.50
N ALA A 401 23.66 9.41 3.37
CA ALA A 401 22.94 10.49 2.70
C ALA A 401 21.76 10.97 3.56
N GLY A 402 21.02 10.04 4.17
CA GLY A 402 19.93 10.35 5.09
C GLY A 402 20.39 11.11 6.34
N LEU A 403 21.49 10.70 6.97
CA LEU A 403 22.05 11.38 8.13
C LEU A 403 22.54 12.80 7.79
N ASN A 404 23.21 12.97 6.64
CA ASN A 404 23.65 14.28 6.18
C ASN A 404 22.46 15.22 5.93
N MET A 405 21.39 14.71 5.33
CA MET A 405 20.15 15.47 5.13
C MET A 405 19.62 16.00 6.47
N LEU A 406 19.46 15.14 7.48
CA LEU A 406 19.03 15.56 8.82
C LEU A 406 20.00 16.52 9.54
N ASN A 407 21.29 16.46 9.25
CA ASN A 407 22.27 17.39 9.82
C ASN A 407 22.21 18.77 9.18
N THR A 408 21.85 18.85 7.90
CA THR A 408 21.68 20.12 7.18
C THR A 408 20.32 20.80 7.39
N THR A 409 19.32 20.10 7.94
CA THR A 409 18.02 20.72 8.22
C THR A 409 18.13 21.79 9.29
N ASN A 410 17.64 22.99 9.00
CA ASN A 410 17.58 24.07 9.98
C ASN A 410 16.48 23.79 11.02
N LEU A 411 16.86 23.61 12.28
CA LEU A 411 15.97 23.27 13.38
C LEU A 411 15.14 24.46 13.92
N ASP A 412 15.55 25.69 13.64
CA ASP A 412 14.95 26.90 14.22
C ASP A 412 13.49 27.12 13.77
N TYR A 413 13.12 26.57 12.61
CA TYR A 413 11.75 26.64 12.09
C TYR A 413 10.77 25.70 12.81
N PHE A 414 11.27 24.73 13.57
CA PHE A 414 10.48 23.64 14.10
C PHE A 414 10.22 23.79 15.60
N GLY A 415 9.01 23.45 16.05
CA GLY A 415 8.70 23.34 17.47
C GLY A 415 9.44 22.17 18.14
N ALA A 416 9.50 22.17 19.47
CA ALA A 416 10.23 21.18 20.26
C ALA A 416 9.87 19.72 19.92
N HIS A 417 8.60 19.42 19.64
CA HIS A 417 8.15 18.08 19.25
C HIS A 417 8.75 17.62 17.91
N HIS A 418 8.84 18.50 16.92
CA HIS A 418 9.42 18.17 15.61
C HIS A 418 10.94 18.05 15.70
N GLN A 419 11.59 18.94 16.45
CA GLN A 419 13.03 18.84 16.72
C GLN A 419 13.36 17.52 17.42
N ALA A 420 12.58 17.13 18.43
CA ALA A 420 12.75 15.86 19.12
C ALA A 420 12.69 14.66 18.17
N GLU A 421 11.72 14.62 17.26
CA GLU A 421 11.61 13.54 16.27
C GLU A 421 12.80 13.51 15.30
N ILE A 422 13.29 14.67 14.86
CA ILE A 422 14.50 14.75 14.02
C ILE A 422 15.72 14.18 14.76
N PHE A 423 15.90 14.53 16.03
CA PHE A 423 16.98 13.96 16.85
C PHE A 423 16.79 12.46 17.09
N ARG A 424 15.55 11.97 17.22
CA ARG A 424 15.26 10.54 17.30
C ARG A 424 15.75 9.82 16.05
N LEU A 425 15.36 10.31 14.87
CA LEU A 425 15.78 9.73 13.60
C LEU A 425 17.30 9.76 13.43
N LYS A 426 17.97 10.85 13.82
CA LYS A 426 19.45 10.89 13.86
C LYS A 426 20.03 9.79 14.72
N GLY A 427 19.47 9.58 15.91
CA GLY A 427 19.88 8.49 16.80
C GLY A 427 19.73 7.11 16.17
N VAL A 428 18.62 6.85 15.47
CA VAL A 428 18.39 5.60 14.74
C VAL A 428 19.39 5.42 13.59
N PHE A 429 19.68 6.47 12.81
CA PHE A 429 20.72 6.41 11.77
C PHE A 429 22.10 6.06 12.35
N LEU A 430 22.48 6.70 13.45
CA LEU A 430 23.77 6.46 14.11
C LEU A 430 23.86 5.04 14.66
N GLN A 431 22.75 4.49 15.16
CA GLN A 431 22.68 3.11 15.61
C GLN A 431 22.90 2.11 14.46
N GLU A 432 22.26 2.33 13.31
CA GLU A 432 22.44 1.50 12.10
C GLU A 432 23.86 1.64 11.51
N LEU A 433 24.46 2.83 11.62
CA LEU A 433 25.87 3.09 11.25
C LEU A 433 26.89 2.56 12.28
N ASN A 434 26.42 1.87 13.32
CA ASN A 434 27.24 1.25 14.35
C ASN A 434 28.04 2.24 15.24
N ASP A 435 27.50 3.44 15.49
CA ASP A 435 28.01 4.42 16.46
C ASP A 435 27.05 4.55 17.67
N PRO A 436 27.17 3.67 18.68
CA PRO A 436 26.23 3.61 19.80
C PRO A 436 26.34 4.79 20.76
N GLU A 437 27.51 5.42 20.89
CA GLU A 437 27.71 6.55 21.81
C GLU A 437 27.04 7.81 21.28
N ALA A 438 27.24 8.12 20.00
CA ALA A 438 26.56 9.23 19.35
C ALA A 438 25.05 9.00 19.26
N ALA A 439 24.62 7.76 18.99
CA ALA A 439 23.21 7.39 19.00
C ALA A 439 22.55 7.65 20.37
N ASN A 440 23.20 7.23 21.45
CA ASN A 440 22.72 7.43 22.82
C ASN A 440 22.60 8.93 23.16
N ALA A 441 23.59 9.74 22.78
CA ALA A 441 23.53 11.19 22.96
C ALA A 441 22.37 11.83 22.19
N ALA A 442 22.18 11.47 20.91
CA ALA A 442 21.10 12.01 20.08
C ALA A 442 19.70 11.63 20.60
N LEU A 443 19.51 10.38 21.04
CA LEU A 443 18.25 9.90 21.61
C LEU A 443 17.96 10.56 22.97
N ALA A 444 18.99 10.76 23.81
CA ALA A 444 18.85 11.51 25.04
C ALA A 444 18.45 12.98 24.78
N THR A 445 19.06 13.64 23.79
CA THR A 445 18.66 14.99 23.37
C THR A 445 17.21 15.04 22.89
N SER A 446 16.77 14.06 22.08
CA SER A 446 15.38 13.94 21.64
C SER A 446 14.40 13.96 22.82
N LEU A 447 14.65 13.12 23.83
CA LEU A 447 13.78 13.03 25.00
C LEU A 447 13.89 14.23 25.94
N MET A 448 15.03 14.92 25.99
CA MET A 448 15.13 16.18 26.75
C MET A 448 14.29 17.29 26.13
N LEU A 449 14.19 17.33 24.80
CA LEU A 449 13.32 18.28 24.09
C LEU A 449 11.84 17.93 24.28
N TRP A 450 11.47 16.65 24.18
CA TRP A 450 10.09 16.22 24.30
C TRP A 450 9.93 14.83 24.92
N ARG A 451 9.66 14.80 26.23
CA ARG A 451 9.55 13.56 27.02
C ARG A 451 8.31 12.71 26.73
N THR A 452 7.30 13.28 26.08
CA THR A 452 6.03 12.60 25.80
C THR A 452 6.01 11.97 24.40
N CYS A 453 7.15 11.83 23.70
CA CYS A 453 7.25 11.06 22.45
C CYS A 453 7.44 9.57 22.77
N PRO A 454 6.44 8.70 22.52
CA PRO A 454 6.56 7.26 22.81
C PRO A 454 7.61 6.58 21.92
N GLU A 455 7.67 6.97 20.65
CA GLU A 455 8.58 6.39 19.65
C GLU A 455 10.06 6.62 20.02
N ALA A 456 10.39 7.77 20.63
CA ALA A 456 11.73 8.09 21.10
C ALA A 456 12.16 7.18 22.26
N TRP A 457 11.25 6.90 23.21
CA TRP A 457 11.50 5.92 24.26
C TRP A 457 11.75 4.53 23.69
N VAL A 458 10.90 4.06 22.77
CA VAL A 458 11.07 2.73 22.14
C VAL A 458 12.40 2.64 21.41
N SER A 459 12.74 3.64 20.59
CA SER A 459 14.00 3.68 19.84
C SER A 459 15.21 3.66 20.77
N TRP A 460 15.16 4.41 21.88
CA TRP A 460 16.23 4.40 22.86
C TRP A 460 16.36 3.07 23.61
N GLY A 461 15.22 2.46 23.96
CA GLY A 461 15.21 1.14 24.57
C GLY A 461 15.81 0.08 23.67
N GLN A 462 15.46 0.07 22.38
CA GLN A 462 16.04 -0.82 21.36
C GLN A 462 17.54 -0.58 21.18
N ALA A 463 18.01 0.68 21.18
CA ALA A 463 19.43 1.01 21.13
C ALA A 463 20.20 0.45 22.34
N CYS A 464 19.65 0.60 23.55
CA CYS A 464 20.23 0.05 24.77
C CYS A 464 20.21 -1.48 24.78
N ASP A 465 19.11 -2.11 24.34
CA ASP A 465 19.00 -3.57 24.25
C ASP A 465 20.01 -4.14 23.25
N ALA A 466 20.15 -3.52 22.07
CA ALA A 466 21.17 -3.90 21.08
C ALA A 466 22.60 -3.72 21.60
N ALA A 467 22.87 -2.65 22.38
CA ALA A 467 24.17 -2.45 23.03
C ALA A 467 24.45 -3.52 24.09
N TYR A 468 23.43 -3.90 24.87
CA TYR A 468 23.51 -4.98 25.85
C TYR A 468 23.79 -6.33 25.19
N GLU A 469 23.11 -6.67 24.10
CA GLU A 469 23.34 -7.93 23.37
C GLU A 469 24.77 -8.05 22.82
N ARG A 470 25.39 -6.93 22.41
CA ARG A 470 26.78 -6.90 21.95
C ARG A 470 27.78 -7.12 23.08
N GLN A 471 27.50 -6.57 24.26
CA GLN A 471 28.38 -6.68 25.43
C GLN A 471 27.56 -6.99 26.70
N PRO A 472 27.23 -8.27 26.94
CA PRO A 472 26.37 -8.67 28.05
C PRO A 472 27.07 -8.65 29.42
N ALA A 473 28.39 -8.41 29.45
CA ALA A 473 29.20 -8.45 30.65
C ALA A 473 29.76 -7.08 31.04
N GLY A 474 29.65 -6.75 32.33
CA GLY A 474 30.25 -5.56 32.94
C GLY A 474 29.23 -4.57 33.51
N PRO A 475 29.68 -3.54 34.25
CA PRO A 475 28.79 -2.57 34.91
C PRO A 475 28.02 -1.69 33.91
N GLN A 476 28.53 -1.54 32.69
CA GLN A 476 27.80 -0.84 31.61
C GLN A 476 26.60 -1.66 31.10
N ALA A 477 26.72 -2.99 31.06
CA ALA A 477 25.64 -3.88 30.64
C ALA A 477 24.41 -3.73 31.55
N ALA A 478 24.62 -3.68 32.88
CA ALA A 478 23.56 -3.45 33.85
C ALA A 478 22.85 -2.08 33.65
N ARG A 479 23.60 -1.04 33.26
CA ARG A 479 23.02 0.29 32.95
C ARG A 479 22.19 0.26 31.67
N TYR A 480 22.68 -0.38 30.62
CA TYR A 480 21.91 -0.53 29.37
C TYR A 480 20.62 -1.31 29.59
N LEU A 481 20.68 -2.40 30.37
CA LEU A 481 19.52 -3.19 30.76
C LEU A 481 18.50 -2.35 31.56
N GLN A 482 18.98 -1.52 32.50
CA GLN A 482 18.12 -0.57 33.23
C GLN A 482 17.42 0.41 32.28
N TYR A 483 18.18 1.02 31.37
CA TYR A 483 17.66 2.01 30.45
C TYR A 483 16.68 1.38 29.46
N ALA A 484 16.96 0.19 28.95
CA ALA A 484 16.04 -0.55 28.08
C ALA A 484 14.72 -0.84 28.79
N ALA A 485 14.75 -1.40 30.00
CA ALA A 485 13.56 -1.69 30.77
C ALA A 485 12.74 -0.43 31.09
N HIS A 486 13.43 0.64 31.51
CA HIS A 486 12.78 1.93 31.77
C HIS A 486 12.11 2.47 30.51
N CYS A 487 12.83 2.50 29.38
CA CYS A 487 12.34 3.00 28.10
C CYS A 487 11.11 2.24 27.59
N TYR A 488 11.11 0.91 27.63
CA TYR A 488 9.95 0.11 27.20
C TYR A 488 8.73 0.37 28.09
N LEU A 489 8.91 0.42 29.41
CA LEU A 489 7.82 0.74 30.35
C LEU A 489 7.28 2.16 30.14
N GLN A 490 8.15 3.13 29.85
CA GLN A 490 7.74 4.49 29.49
C GLN A 490 6.96 4.54 28.17
N GLY A 491 7.41 3.80 27.16
CA GLY A 491 6.69 3.67 25.89
C GLY A 491 5.29 3.07 26.06
N VAL A 492 5.16 2.03 26.90
CA VAL A 492 3.87 1.42 27.25
C VAL A 492 2.98 2.41 27.99
N ARG A 493 3.53 3.16 28.97
CA ARG A 493 2.79 4.20 29.71
C ARG A 493 2.19 5.25 28.77
N LEU A 494 2.93 5.64 27.73
CA LEU A 494 2.49 6.63 26.75
C LEU A 494 1.60 6.04 25.64
N GLY A 495 1.27 4.74 25.68
CA GLY A 495 0.32 4.10 24.76
C GLY A 495 0.90 3.62 23.43
N SER A 496 2.23 3.49 23.31
CA SER A 496 2.84 2.95 22.08
C SER A 496 2.42 1.50 21.83
N GLU A 497 2.10 1.17 20.57
CA GLU A 497 1.83 -0.22 20.15
C GLU A 497 3.11 -1.04 20.13
N GLU A 498 4.17 -0.50 19.52
CA GLU A 498 5.49 -1.15 19.44
C GLU A 498 6.06 -1.46 20.83
N ALA A 499 5.88 -0.54 21.80
CA ALA A 499 6.31 -0.80 23.18
C ALA A 499 5.56 -1.97 23.82
N ARG A 500 4.27 -2.15 23.49
CA ARG A 500 3.47 -3.28 23.97
C ARG A 500 3.96 -4.60 23.38
N ASP A 501 4.37 -4.60 22.12
CA ASP A 501 4.95 -5.77 21.45
C ASP A 501 6.32 -6.17 22.02
N LEU A 502 6.99 -5.25 22.75
CA LEU A 502 8.26 -5.50 23.44
C LEU A 502 8.11 -5.98 24.89
N ILE A 503 6.88 -6.12 25.42
CA ILE A 503 6.64 -6.70 26.75
C ILE A 503 7.20 -8.12 26.90
N PRO A 504 7.10 -9.02 25.92
CA PRO A 504 7.72 -10.35 25.99
C PRO A 504 9.23 -10.28 26.19
N ARG A 505 9.88 -9.34 25.51
CA ARG A 505 11.31 -9.09 25.66
C ARG A 505 11.62 -8.59 27.07
N LEU A 506 10.82 -7.67 27.61
CA LEU A 506 10.96 -7.21 28.99
C LEU A 506 10.82 -8.36 30.01
N LEU A 507 9.82 -9.24 29.84
CA LEU A 507 9.63 -10.41 30.71
C LEU A 507 10.75 -11.43 30.57
N LEU A 508 11.33 -11.57 29.37
CA LEU A 508 12.51 -12.40 29.15
C LEU A 508 13.73 -11.83 29.88
N LEU A 509 13.99 -10.53 29.76
CA LEU A 509 15.09 -9.86 30.46
C LEU A 509 14.94 -9.96 31.98
N LEU A 510 13.71 -9.89 32.49
CA LEU A 510 13.41 -10.11 33.91
C LEU A 510 13.82 -11.52 34.38
N SER A 511 13.64 -12.53 33.52
CA SER A 511 13.92 -13.93 33.87
C SER A 511 15.40 -14.30 33.99
N PHE A 512 16.29 -13.41 33.52
CA PHE A 512 17.74 -13.53 33.66
C PHE A 512 18.33 -12.48 34.60
N ASP A 513 17.48 -11.70 35.29
CA ASP A 513 17.87 -10.60 36.17
C ASP A 513 18.23 -11.12 37.58
N ASP A 514 19.18 -12.06 37.63
CA ASP A 514 19.44 -12.88 38.81
C ASP A 514 20.35 -12.19 39.84
N VAL A 515 21.28 -11.34 39.40
CA VAL A 515 22.39 -10.83 40.23
C VAL A 515 22.17 -9.38 40.71
N ASP A 516 21.75 -8.47 39.82
CA ASP A 516 21.59 -7.05 40.15
C ASP A 516 20.11 -6.61 40.29
N GLY A 517 19.16 -7.39 39.75
CA GLY A 517 17.72 -7.16 39.91
C GLY A 517 17.23 -5.82 39.34
N VAL A 518 17.89 -5.32 38.30
CA VAL A 518 17.76 -3.95 37.78
C VAL A 518 16.47 -3.76 36.96
N VAL A 519 16.12 -4.74 36.12
CA VAL A 519 14.86 -4.74 35.35
C VAL A 519 13.68 -4.86 36.31
N GLY A 520 13.80 -5.77 37.29
CA GLY A 520 12.79 -5.95 38.32
C GLY A 520 12.57 -4.69 39.17
N ALA A 521 13.64 -3.93 39.46
CA ALA A 521 13.53 -2.67 40.20
C ALA A 521 12.78 -1.59 39.41
N GLU A 522 13.05 -1.44 38.11
CA GLU A 522 12.32 -0.49 37.26
C GLU A 522 10.85 -0.88 37.10
N LEU A 523 10.56 -2.16 36.89
CA LEU A 523 9.20 -2.68 36.82
C LEU A 523 8.41 -2.35 38.10
N GLN A 524 9.01 -2.58 39.26
CA GLN A 524 8.37 -2.27 40.54
C GLN A 524 8.09 -0.78 40.72
N LYS A 525 8.98 0.11 40.27
CA LYS A 525 8.75 1.57 40.34
C LYS A 525 7.54 1.97 39.51
N VAL A 526 7.43 1.45 38.29
CA VAL A 526 6.34 1.79 37.36
C VAL A 526 5.00 1.23 37.85
N VAL A 527 4.98 0.00 38.35
CA VAL A 527 3.78 -0.61 38.95
C VAL A 527 3.37 0.15 40.22
N ALA A 528 4.32 0.55 41.07
CA ALA A 528 4.02 1.33 42.27
C ALA A 528 3.47 2.73 41.95
N ALA A 529 3.86 3.32 40.83
CA ALA A 529 3.31 4.58 40.34
C ALA A 529 1.85 4.45 39.85
N GLY A 530 1.41 3.24 39.46
CA GLY A 530 0.07 3.02 38.90
C GLY A 530 -0.13 3.63 37.50
N ASP A 531 0.97 3.92 36.81
CA ASP A 531 0.99 4.68 35.57
C ASP A 531 0.69 3.82 34.32
N VAL A 532 0.85 2.49 34.41
CA VAL A 532 0.63 1.56 33.29
C VAL A 532 -0.77 0.95 33.38
N PRO A 533 -1.59 1.04 32.33
CA PRO A 533 -2.93 0.45 32.35
C PRO A 533 -2.92 -1.07 32.59
N SER A 534 -3.74 -1.56 33.51
CA SER A 534 -3.72 -2.96 33.92
C SER A 534 -4.06 -3.94 32.78
N TRP A 535 -4.83 -3.52 31.77
CA TRP A 535 -5.21 -4.36 30.62
C TRP A 535 -4.01 -4.81 29.77
N VAL A 536 -2.90 -4.07 29.81
CA VAL A 536 -1.67 -4.39 29.07
C VAL A 536 -1.11 -5.78 29.45
N TRP A 537 -1.38 -6.23 30.67
CA TRP A 537 -0.87 -7.49 31.20
C TRP A 537 -1.77 -8.70 30.90
N PHE A 538 -2.96 -8.52 30.31
CA PHE A 538 -3.94 -9.59 30.15
C PHE A 538 -3.44 -10.78 29.32
N THR A 539 -2.74 -10.50 28.22
CA THR A 539 -2.15 -11.54 27.35
C THR A 539 -1.01 -12.29 28.03
N TRP A 540 -0.41 -11.69 29.06
CA TRP A 540 0.78 -12.18 29.75
C TRP A 540 0.47 -12.81 31.12
N ILE A 541 -0.81 -12.89 31.53
CA ILE A 541 -1.23 -13.52 32.79
C ILE A 541 -0.62 -14.93 32.98
N PRO A 542 -0.61 -15.83 31.98
CA PRO A 542 -0.01 -17.15 32.14
C PRO A 542 1.48 -17.08 32.51
N GLN A 543 2.25 -16.25 31.80
CA GLN A 543 3.68 -16.06 32.01
C GLN A 543 3.95 -15.46 33.40
N LEU A 544 3.20 -14.42 33.78
CA LEU A 544 3.32 -13.78 35.10
C LEU A 544 3.01 -14.77 36.23
N LEU A 545 2.02 -15.65 36.06
CA LEU A 545 1.71 -16.70 37.04
C LEU A 545 2.81 -17.75 37.13
N THR A 546 3.42 -18.16 36.02
CA THR A 546 4.56 -19.10 36.05
C THR A 546 5.80 -18.48 36.70
N SER A 547 6.02 -17.17 36.53
CA SER A 547 7.09 -16.42 37.18
C SER A 547 6.98 -16.38 38.71
N LEU A 548 5.82 -16.69 39.29
CA LEU A 548 5.69 -16.83 40.76
C LEU A 548 6.50 -17.99 41.34
N SER A 549 6.88 -18.98 40.51
CA SER A 549 7.72 -20.11 40.93
C SER A 549 9.23 -19.85 40.73
N ARG A 550 9.58 -18.65 40.25
CA ARG A 550 10.95 -18.25 39.88
C ARG A 550 11.49 -17.16 40.83
N PRO A 551 12.80 -16.88 40.87
CA PRO A 551 13.39 -15.85 41.75
C PRO A 551 12.79 -14.44 41.56
N GLU A 552 12.26 -14.16 40.38
CA GLU A 552 11.57 -12.90 40.00
C GLU A 552 10.17 -12.71 40.61
N ALA A 553 9.63 -13.72 41.31
CA ALA A 553 8.31 -13.69 41.94
C ALA A 553 7.97 -12.42 42.76
N PRO A 554 8.87 -11.84 43.59
CA PRO A 554 8.53 -10.65 44.37
C PRO A 554 8.26 -9.41 43.50
N ARG A 555 8.79 -9.36 42.28
CA ARG A 555 8.60 -8.24 41.34
C ARG A 555 7.30 -8.36 40.55
N VAL A 556 6.88 -9.59 40.23
CA VAL A 556 5.67 -9.88 39.44
C VAL A 556 4.39 -9.92 40.29
N LYS A 557 4.50 -10.34 41.56
CA LYS A 557 3.35 -10.45 42.47
C LYS A 557 2.50 -9.17 42.61
N PRO A 558 3.08 -7.95 42.69
CA PRO A 558 2.29 -6.71 42.72
C PRO A 558 1.39 -6.53 41.50
N ILE A 559 1.88 -6.86 40.30
CA ILE A 559 1.12 -6.77 39.04
C ILE A 559 -0.09 -7.71 39.10
N LEU A 560 0.13 -8.97 39.48
CA LEU A 560 -0.95 -9.95 39.60
C LEU A 560 -1.97 -9.58 40.68
N LYS A 561 -1.52 -8.96 41.78
CA LYS A 561 -2.41 -8.47 42.84
C LYS A 561 -3.32 -7.35 42.33
N GLU A 562 -2.75 -6.38 41.63
CA GLU A 562 -3.51 -5.29 41.01
C GLU A 562 -4.52 -5.84 39.98
N LEU A 563 -4.08 -6.75 39.11
CA LEU A 563 -4.96 -7.43 38.15
C LEU A 563 -6.10 -8.19 38.82
N ALA A 564 -5.83 -8.89 39.92
CA ALA A 564 -6.85 -9.62 40.66
C ALA A 564 -7.85 -8.67 41.36
N GLN A 565 -7.43 -7.47 41.74
CA GLN A 565 -8.28 -6.45 42.37
C GLN A 565 -9.19 -5.76 41.35
N HIS A 566 -8.65 -5.37 40.19
CA HIS A 566 -9.40 -4.63 39.16
C HIS A 566 -10.12 -5.55 38.15
N HIS A 567 -9.54 -6.70 37.82
CA HIS A 567 -10.01 -7.62 36.78
C HIS A 567 -9.97 -9.09 37.22
N PRO A 568 -10.69 -9.47 38.31
CA PRO A 568 -10.62 -10.80 38.90
C PRO A 568 -11.00 -11.93 37.93
N GLN A 569 -11.94 -11.68 37.01
CA GLN A 569 -12.39 -12.67 36.04
C GLN A 569 -11.28 -13.09 35.07
N SER A 570 -10.45 -12.14 34.62
CA SER A 570 -9.34 -12.40 33.70
C SER A 570 -8.27 -13.29 34.32
N VAL A 571 -8.07 -13.20 35.65
CA VAL A 571 -7.03 -13.92 36.40
C VAL A 571 -7.51 -15.28 36.92
N TYR A 572 -8.82 -15.44 37.17
CA TYR A 572 -9.39 -16.59 37.86
C TYR A 572 -9.06 -17.94 37.20
N TYR A 573 -9.35 -18.08 35.90
CA TYR A 573 -9.19 -19.37 35.20
C TYR A 573 -7.73 -19.81 35.16
N TRP A 574 -6.82 -18.88 34.83
CA TRP A 574 -5.39 -19.16 34.78
C TRP A 574 -4.82 -19.54 36.16
N THR A 575 -5.24 -18.82 37.21
CA THR A 575 -4.83 -19.13 38.58
C THR A 575 -5.32 -20.50 39.03
N ARG A 576 -6.57 -20.86 38.70
CA ARG A 576 -7.13 -22.18 39.01
C ARG A 576 -6.35 -23.30 38.31
N VAL A 577 -6.00 -23.12 37.03
CA VAL A 577 -5.18 -24.09 36.28
C VAL A 577 -3.81 -24.27 36.94
N LEU A 578 -3.13 -23.16 37.28
CA LEU A 578 -1.83 -23.19 37.96
C LEU A 578 -1.91 -23.98 39.28
N ILE A 579 -2.87 -23.66 40.15
CA ILE A 579 -3.05 -24.32 41.45
C ILE A 579 -3.34 -25.83 41.31
N ILE A 580 -4.13 -26.21 40.31
CA ILE A 580 -4.41 -27.63 40.07
C ILE A 580 -3.14 -28.35 39.60
N SER A 581 -2.39 -27.75 38.68
CA SER A 581 -1.14 -28.34 38.18
C SER A 581 -0.07 -28.50 39.27
N SER A 582 0.05 -27.51 40.16
CA SER A 582 1.01 -27.54 41.27
C SER A 582 0.63 -28.50 42.41
N ARG A 583 -0.59 -29.06 42.40
CA ARG A 583 -1.02 -30.10 43.36
C ARG A 583 -0.75 -31.52 42.85
N GLN A 584 -0.47 -31.67 41.56
CA GLN A 584 -0.19 -32.97 40.92
C GLN A 584 1.31 -33.27 40.84
N GLN A 585 2.15 -32.24 40.98
CA GLN A 585 3.59 -32.34 41.25
C GLN A 585 3.80 -32.44 42.75
#